data_AF-A0A8T6H788-F1
#
_entry.id   AF-A0A8T6H788-F1
#
_cell.length_a   1.000
_cell.length_b   1.000
_cell.length_c   1.000
_cell.angle_alpha   90.00
_cell.angle_beta   90.00
_cell.angle_gamma   90.00
#
_symmetry.space_group_name_H-M   'P 1'
#
loop_
_entity.id
_entity.type
_entity.pdbx_description
1 polymer ?
#
loop_
_entity_poly.entity_id
_entity_poly.type
_entity_poly.pdbx_seq_one_letter_code
_entity_poly.pdbx_strand_id
1 'polypeptide(L)'
;MNSLLMWAFIGLSFLGWLLPFLQAILIVMPGGIYYAIPPGWTGILLFYSQSRFQPELLYQLLMLLSPFAPTVARRFPVDSRRLRFSPRVTTLYIPALLLSALLIAYAANWVVSSFSLRNVVMFAPLIAVCMALGLRMLPTKAAMLIVLLLILHAPQNLRVQVENAPYRDFVQTMAPTYQNDSVVVTEFNGAWRWLLPAAYYFIDFTPDKMSKYRQFHLVEPRDSAHPPNYPDELVNIFKTFEAADFAGRLPAHEQLWHLTQGGGNALGTDFADWLNQHYALIRTQAWDEPYVTDYALSEYARVPDNQGPLLRAGEQLNLYAWTLEGSVEVAACQSLTVESWWRISAEVDESYSLSVILADGDGQRAIQNSIPADVFTTEWMTGRFYRDRTSLQMPCDLEEGRYNLLLAAKETLSGAALPLRYPDGSAIGNEVYLTTLQVSPG
;
A
#
# COMPACT_ATOMS: atom_id res chain seq x y z
N MET A 1 29.92 21.04 -37.32
CA MET A 1 29.41 21.24 -35.95
C MET A 1 30.60 21.34 -35.01
N ASN A 2 30.79 22.48 -34.32
CA ASN A 2 31.93 22.67 -33.42
C ASN A 2 31.89 21.59 -32.32
N SER A 3 33.01 20.93 -32.07
CA SER A 3 33.15 19.92 -31.02
C SER A 3 32.72 20.45 -29.65
N LEU A 4 32.91 21.76 -29.40
CA LEU A 4 32.47 22.47 -28.22
C LEU A 4 30.94 22.50 -28.07
N LEU A 5 30.21 22.63 -29.18
CA LEU A 5 28.75 22.58 -29.19
C LEU A 5 28.24 21.17 -28.86
N MET A 6 28.88 20.13 -29.40
CA MET A 6 28.55 18.74 -29.11
C MET A 6 28.76 18.41 -27.62
N TRP A 7 29.89 18.83 -27.03
CA TRP A 7 30.14 18.65 -25.60
C TRP A 7 29.20 19.47 -24.73
N ALA A 8 28.82 20.68 -25.15
CA ALA A 8 27.80 21.47 -24.47
C ALA A 8 26.44 20.76 -24.50
N PHE A 9 26.04 20.15 -25.63
CA PHE A 9 24.81 19.36 -25.71
C PHE A 9 24.86 18.09 -24.86
N ILE A 10 26.01 17.42 -24.78
CA ILE A 10 26.22 16.29 -23.87
C ILE A 10 26.10 16.78 -22.42
N GLY A 11 26.77 17.86 -22.02
CA GLY A 11 26.66 18.43 -20.67
C GLY A 11 25.23 18.90 -20.33
N LEU A 12 24.52 19.51 -21.29
CA LEU A 12 23.13 19.91 -21.15
C LEU A 12 22.17 18.73 -21.03
N SER A 13 22.45 17.60 -21.69
CA SER A 13 21.63 16.40 -21.50
C SER A 13 21.79 15.79 -20.10
N PHE A 14 22.90 16.09 -19.40
CA PHE A 14 23.09 15.75 -17.98
C PHE A 14 22.44 16.76 -17.02
N LEU A 15 22.19 18.00 -17.42
CA LEU A 15 21.59 19.04 -16.54
C LEU A 15 20.18 18.66 -16.07
N GLY A 16 19.40 17.97 -16.92
CA GLY A 16 18.08 17.44 -16.55
C GLY A 16 18.13 16.41 -15.41
N TRP A 17 19.28 15.78 -15.19
CA TRP A 17 19.52 14.79 -14.12
C TRP A 17 20.25 15.39 -12.92
N LEU A 18 21.13 16.36 -13.15
CA LEU A 18 21.92 17.00 -12.11
C LEU A 18 21.04 17.72 -11.08
N LEU A 19 19.95 18.36 -11.51
CA LEU A 19 19.02 19.05 -10.60
C LEU A 19 18.30 18.07 -9.65
N PRO A 20 17.63 17.00 -10.12
CA PRO A 20 17.10 15.96 -9.23
C PRO A 20 18.14 15.31 -8.32
N PHE A 21 19.36 15.08 -8.82
CA PHE A 21 20.47 14.54 -8.02
C PHE A 21 20.89 15.48 -6.90
N LEU A 22 21.14 16.75 -7.22
CA LEU A 22 21.47 17.78 -6.23
C LEU A 22 20.32 17.99 -5.26
N GLN A 23 19.06 17.95 -5.73
CA GLN A 23 17.89 18.01 -4.87
C GLN A 23 17.84 16.83 -3.91
N ALA A 24 18.09 15.60 -4.36
CA ALA A 24 18.13 14.41 -3.51
C ALA A 24 19.26 14.44 -2.48
N ILE A 25 20.40 15.05 -2.82
CA ILE A 25 21.54 15.19 -1.91
C ILE A 25 21.35 16.34 -0.90
N LEU A 26 20.83 17.48 -1.36
CA LEU A 26 20.73 18.71 -0.56
C LEU A 26 19.44 18.78 0.26
N ILE A 27 18.35 18.19 -0.25
CA ILE A 27 17.08 18.06 0.46
C ILE A 27 17.03 16.64 1.00
N VAL A 28 17.73 16.42 2.11
CA VAL A 28 17.66 15.16 2.87
C VAL A 28 16.25 15.06 3.45
N MET A 29 15.30 14.54 2.68
CA MET A 29 14.08 14.02 3.27
C MET A 29 14.44 12.71 3.98
N PRO A 30 14.05 12.53 5.25
CA PRO A 30 14.47 11.39 6.07
C PRO A 30 14.07 10.00 5.52
N GLY A 31 13.29 9.92 4.45
CA GLY A 31 13.01 8.66 3.75
C GLY A 31 14.10 8.21 2.76
N GLY A 32 14.93 9.12 2.22
CA GLY A 32 15.77 8.83 1.03
C GLY A 32 17.06 8.02 1.28
N ILE A 33 17.58 8.00 2.50
CA ILE A 33 18.90 7.43 2.84
C ILE A 33 18.88 5.88 2.81
N TYR A 34 17.71 5.28 3.00
CA TYR A 34 17.55 3.82 3.13
C TYR A 34 17.44 3.08 1.78
N TYR A 35 17.41 3.79 0.65
CA TYR A 35 17.28 3.18 -0.70
C TYR A 35 18.62 2.98 -1.43
N ALA A 36 19.73 3.23 -0.74
CA ALA A 36 21.05 3.15 -1.33
C ALA A 36 21.43 1.71 -1.66
N ILE A 37 21.96 1.52 -2.85
CA ILE A 37 22.65 0.28 -3.21
C ILE A 37 23.84 0.14 -2.25
N PRO A 38 23.94 -0.96 -1.48
CA PRO A 38 24.99 -1.13 -0.49
C PRO A 38 26.37 -1.07 -1.14
N PRO A 39 27.35 -0.41 -0.51
CA PRO A 39 28.71 -0.35 -1.04
C PRO A 39 29.34 -1.75 -1.11
N GLY A 40 30.19 -1.99 -2.11
CA GLY A 40 30.89 -3.26 -2.31
C GLY A 40 30.41 -4.06 -3.52
N TRP A 41 30.76 -5.36 -3.55
CA TRP A 41 30.58 -6.23 -4.72
C TRP A 41 29.10 -6.45 -5.07
N THR A 42 28.25 -6.64 -4.06
CA THR A 42 26.80 -6.79 -4.24
C THR A 42 26.20 -5.57 -4.93
N GLY A 43 26.63 -4.36 -4.56
CA GLY A 43 26.16 -3.13 -5.20
C GLY A 43 26.58 -3.00 -6.65
N ILE A 44 27.81 -3.42 -6.98
CA ILE A 44 28.30 -3.46 -8.36
C ILE A 44 27.49 -4.47 -9.21
N LEU A 45 27.20 -5.65 -8.66
CA LEU A 45 26.39 -6.67 -9.34
C LEU A 45 24.95 -6.18 -9.57
N LEU A 46 24.34 -5.52 -8.57
CA LEU A 46 23.00 -4.95 -8.68
C LEU A 46 22.98 -3.81 -9.72
N PHE A 47 23.99 -2.93 -9.71
CA PHE A 47 24.14 -1.88 -10.71
C PHE A 47 24.27 -2.48 -12.12
N TYR A 48 25.11 -3.50 -12.28
CA TYR A 48 25.28 -4.19 -13.55
C TYR A 48 23.99 -4.86 -14.02
N SER A 49 23.24 -5.55 -13.15
CA SER A 49 21.99 -6.21 -13.53
C SER A 49 20.90 -5.22 -13.94
N GLN A 50 20.84 -4.06 -13.28
CA GLN A 50 19.80 -3.04 -13.51
C GLN A 50 20.13 -2.12 -14.70
N SER A 51 21.40 -2.02 -15.10
CA SER A 51 21.83 -1.20 -16.24
C SER A 51 21.91 -1.97 -17.57
N ARG A 52 21.49 -3.24 -17.60
CA ARG A 52 21.48 -4.06 -18.83
C ARG A 52 20.45 -3.53 -19.81
N PHE A 53 20.88 -3.20 -21.02
CA PHE A 53 19.98 -2.98 -22.15
C PHE A 53 19.62 -4.32 -22.79
N GLN A 54 18.37 -4.46 -23.21
CA GLN A 54 17.96 -5.57 -24.07
C GLN A 54 18.20 -5.20 -25.55
N PRO A 55 18.64 -6.13 -26.41
CA PRO A 55 18.97 -7.52 -26.10
C PRO A 55 20.27 -7.63 -25.30
N GLU A 56 20.28 -8.45 -24.24
CA GLU A 56 21.40 -8.54 -23.29
C GLU A 56 22.75 -8.85 -23.95
N LEU A 57 22.79 -9.77 -24.91
CA LEU A 57 24.01 -10.13 -25.64
C LEU A 57 24.62 -8.93 -26.39
N LEU A 58 23.77 -8.03 -26.90
CA LEU A 58 24.20 -6.85 -27.64
C LEU A 58 24.79 -5.80 -26.72
N TYR A 59 24.16 -5.59 -25.57
CA TYR A 59 24.70 -4.75 -24.50
C TYR A 59 26.06 -5.26 -24.02
N GLN A 60 26.17 -6.55 -23.69
CA GLN A 60 27.41 -7.16 -23.23
C GLN A 60 28.52 -7.05 -24.30
N LEU A 61 28.20 -7.31 -25.56
CA LEU A 61 29.13 -7.18 -26.68
C LEU A 61 29.66 -5.74 -26.80
N LEU A 62 28.77 -4.75 -26.80
CA LEU A 62 29.16 -3.34 -26.93
C LEU A 62 29.98 -2.86 -25.74
N MET A 63 29.64 -3.28 -24.53
CA MET A 63 30.41 -2.98 -23.32
C MET A 63 31.80 -3.63 -23.35
N LEU A 64 31.91 -4.89 -23.79
CA LEU A 64 33.19 -5.60 -23.95
C LEU A 64 34.09 -4.99 -25.02
N LEU A 65 33.50 -4.45 -26.10
CA LEU A 65 34.25 -3.79 -27.17
C LEU A 65 34.75 -2.40 -26.75
N SER A 66 34.02 -1.69 -25.88
CA SER A 66 34.32 -0.30 -25.51
C SER A 66 35.77 -0.01 -25.05
N PRO A 67 36.47 -0.87 -24.27
CA PRO A 67 37.85 -0.61 -23.83
C PRO A 67 38.87 -0.72 -24.97
N PHE A 68 38.53 -1.39 -26.07
CA PHE A 68 39.41 -1.60 -27.22
C PHE A 68 39.27 -0.50 -28.29
N ALA A 69 38.25 0.35 -28.18
CA ALA A 69 38.02 1.45 -29.12
C ALA A 69 39.23 2.40 -29.27
N PRO A 70 39.98 2.76 -28.21
CA PRO A 70 41.21 3.56 -28.32
C PRO A 70 42.29 2.89 -29.18
N THR A 71 42.43 1.57 -29.08
CA THR A 71 43.45 0.78 -29.79
C THR A 71 43.09 0.62 -31.26
N VAL A 72 41.81 0.41 -31.56
CA VAL A 72 41.30 0.32 -32.94
C VAL A 72 41.30 1.68 -33.63
N ALA A 73 40.99 2.77 -32.91
CA ALA A 73 41.09 4.13 -33.44
C ALA A 73 42.51 4.52 -33.89
N ARG A 74 43.56 3.86 -33.36
CA ARG A 74 44.93 4.04 -33.87
C ARG A 74 45.17 3.38 -35.22
N ARG A 75 44.44 2.30 -35.55
CA ARG A 75 44.56 1.59 -36.83
C ARG A 75 43.76 2.24 -37.96
N PHE A 76 42.71 2.96 -37.61
CA PHE A 76 41.88 3.72 -38.55
C PHE A 76 42.01 5.21 -38.23
N PRO A 77 43.02 5.92 -38.78
CA PRO A 77 43.25 7.32 -38.48
C PRO A 77 42.04 8.14 -38.95
N VAL A 78 41.17 8.45 -38.00
CA VAL A 78 40.16 9.49 -38.15
C VAL A 78 40.92 10.78 -38.34
N ASP A 79 40.59 11.55 -39.37
CA ASP A 79 41.24 12.82 -39.70
C ASP A 79 41.42 13.68 -38.44
N SER A 80 42.63 13.62 -37.87
CA SER A 80 42.94 14.06 -36.51
C SER A 80 42.91 15.58 -36.38
N ARG A 81 42.68 16.28 -37.49
CA ARG A 81 42.54 17.73 -37.58
C ARG A 81 41.34 18.29 -36.80
N ARG A 82 40.38 17.44 -36.38
CA ARG A 82 39.15 17.90 -35.69
C ARG A 82 39.19 17.83 -34.16
N LEU A 83 40.17 17.15 -33.55
CA LEU A 83 40.33 17.09 -32.09
C LEU A 83 41.63 17.78 -31.70
N ARG A 84 41.53 18.83 -30.88
CA ARG A 84 42.68 19.65 -30.43
C ARG A 84 43.65 18.91 -29.48
N PHE A 85 43.36 17.65 -29.14
CA PHE A 85 44.15 16.87 -28.19
C PHE A 85 45.14 15.97 -28.91
N SER A 86 46.30 15.75 -28.29
CA SER A 86 47.26 14.78 -28.82
C SER A 86 46.65 13.37 -28.84
N PRO A 87 47.04 12.49 -29.77
CA PRO A 87 46.49 11.14 -29.87
C PRO A 87 46.55 10.32 -28.56
N ARG A 88 47.57 10.58 -27.72
CA ARG A 88 47.71 9.98 -26.40
C ARG A 88 46.65 10.49 -25.41
N VAL A 89 46.39 11.79 -25.41
CA VAL A 89 45.36 12.39 -24.56
C VAL A 89 43.98 11.92 -24.98
N THR A 90 43.68 11.87 -26.28
CA THR A 90 42.37 11.38 -26.76
C THR A 90 42.10 9.93 -26.37
N THR A 91 43.13 9.08 -26.36
CA THR A 91 42.98 7.67 -25.99
C THR A 91 42.78 7.45 -24.48
N LEU A 92 43.29 8.34 -23.64
CA LEU A 92 43.13 8.27 -22.17
C LEU A 92 41.95 9.10 -21.64
N TYR A 93 41.58 10.17 -22.33
CA TYR A 93 40.60 11.14 -21.85
C TYR A 93 39.21 10.54 -21.67
N ILE A 94 38.76 9.72 -22.63
CA ILE A 94 37.40 9.15 -22.57
C ILE A 94 37.30 8.09 -21.46
N PRO A 95 38.21 7.10 -21.35
CA PRO A 95 38.22 6.20 -20.19
C PRO A 95 38.37 6.93 -18.86
N ALA A 96 39.22 7.96 -18.78
CA ALA A 96 39.41 8.73 -17.56
C ALA A 96 38.13 9.48 -17.15
N LEU A 97 37.42 10.09 -18.11
CA LEU A 97 36.15 10.78 -17.83
C LEU A 97 35.09 9.79 -17.32
N LEU A 98 34.94 8.64 -17.98
CA LEU A 98 33.99 7.59 -17.61
C LEU A 98 34.31 7.02 -16.21
N LEU A 99 35.57 6.70 -15.96
CA LEU A 99 36.04 6.19 -14.68
C LEU A 99 35.87 7.24 -13.57
N SER A 100 36.16 8.51 -13.87
CA SER A 100 35.99 9.59 -12.89
C SER A 100 34.53 9.80 -12.50
N ALA A 101 33.60 9.75 -13.46
CA ALA A 101 32.18 9.86 -13.16
C ALA A 101 31.67 8.68 -12.32
N LEU A 102 32.11 7.45 -12.62
CA LEU A 102 31.80 6.26 -11.82
C LEU A 102 32.39 6.36 -10.40
N LEU A 103 33.65 6.75 -10.27
CA LEU A 103 34.33 6.91 -8.98
C LEU A 103 33.71 8.02 -8.14
N ILE A 104 33.37 9.17 -8.74
CA ILE A 104 32.70 10.27 -8.05
C ILE A 104 31.34 9.81 -7.54
N ALA A 105 30.56 9.11 -8.35
CA ALA A 105 29.26 8.67 -7.92
C ALA A 105 29.31 7.54 -6.88
N TYR A 106 30.30 6.65 -6.98
CA TYR A 106 30.57 5.64 -5.95
C TYR A 106 31.02 6.28 -4.64
N ALA A 107 31.90 7.27 -4.69
CA ALA A 107 32.34 8.03 -3.53
C ALA A 107 31.18 8.84 -2.92
N ALA A 108 30.35 9.47 -3.74
CA ALA A 108 29.14 10.15 -3.29
C ALA A 108 28.18 9.17 -2.60
N ASN A 109 27.96 7.98 -3.19
CA ASN A 109 27.15 6.94 -2.53
C ASN A 109 27.73 6.52 -1.18
N TRP A 110 29.06 6.41 -1.08
CA TRP A 110 29.70 6.03 0.18
C TRP A 110 29.51 7.07 1.29
N VAL A 111 29.35 8.35 0.93
CA VAL A 111 29.16 9.45 1.90
C VAL A 111 27.69 9.69 2.23
N VAL A 112 26.80 9.67 1.23
CA VAL A 112 25.40 10.09 1.41
C VAL A 112 24.36 9.00 1.11
N SER A 113 24.78 7.78 0.78
CA SER A 113 23.87 6.66 0.51
C SER A 113 22.81 7.02 -0.54
N SER A 114 23.22 7.76 -1.58
CA SER A 114 22.29 8.33 -2.56
C SER A 114 22.02 7.41 -3.76
N PHE A 115 22.69 6.27 -3.89
CA PHE A 115 22.66 5.50 -5.13
C PHE A 115 21.46 4.55 -5.18
N SER A 116 20.29 5.06 -5.53
CA SER A 116 19.07 4.27 -5.73
C SER A 116 18.95 3.71 -7.15
N LEU A 117 18.00 2.79 -7.36
CA LEU A 117 17.64 2.30 -8.69
C LEU A 117 17.30 3.44 -9.68
N ARG A 118 16.60 4.48 -9.21
CA ARG A 118 16.30 5.68 -10.02
C ARG A 118 17.57 6.42 -10.46
N ASN A 119 18.60 6.38 -9.60
CA ASN A 119 19.86 7.05 -9.82
C ASN A 119 20.81 6.25 -10.73
N VAL A 120 20.54 4.97 -10.98
CA VAL A 120 21.21 4.19 -12.03
C VAL A 120 21.00 4.80 -13.41
N VAL A 121 19.87 5.49 -13.64
CA VAL A 121 19.59 6.20 -14.90
C VAL A 121 20.61 7.33 -15.14
N MET A 122 21.23 7.89 -14.10
CA MET A 122 22.28 8.89 -14.27
C MET A 122 23.53 8.36 -14.97
N PHE A 123 23.72 7.03 -15.00
CA PHE A 123 24.81 6.38 -15.74
C PHE A 123 24.42 6.00 -17.16
N ALA A 124 23.13 6.07 -17.53
CA ALA A 124 22.68 5.75 -18.88
C ALA A 124 23.45 6.53 -19.96
N PRO A 125 23.76 7.83 -19.80
CA PRO A 125 24.54 8.54 -20.80
C PRO A 125 26.01 8.07 -20.89
N LEU A 126 26.63 7.69 -19.77
CA LEU A 126 27.99 7.14 -19.74
C LEU A 126 28.04 5.79 -20.48
N ILE A 127 27.04 4.94 -20.21
CA ILE A 127 26.85 3.66 -20.90
C ILE A 127 26.62 3.89 -22.40
N ALA A 128 25.78 4.86 -22.77
CA ALA A 128 25.54 5.23 -24.16
C ALA A 128 26.82 5.68 -24.89
N VAL A 129 27.69 6.44 -24.20
CA VAL A 129 29.02 6.82 -24.75
C VAL A 129 29.89 5.59 -24.95
N CYS A 130 29.95 4.67 -23.99
CA CYS A 130 30.69 3.39 -24.13
C CYS A 130 30.16 2.58 -25.33
N MET A 131 28.84 2.44 -25.45
CA MET A 131 28.19 1.73 -26.55
C MET A 131 28.47 2.39 -27.90
N ALA A 132 28.44 3.73 -27.97
CA ALA A 132 28.76 4.48 -29.18
C ALA A 132 30.22 4.29 -29.62
N LEU A 133 31.15 4.18 -28.65
CA LEU A 133 32.55 3.85 -28.93
C LEU A 133 32.72 2.42 -29.43
N GLY A 134 32.02 1.46 -28.82
CA GLY A 134 31.98 0.07 -29.29
C GLY A 134 31.41 -0.06 -30.70
N LEU A 135 30.31 0.64 -30.98
CA LEU A 135 29.69 0.72 -32.32
C LEU A 135 30.66 1.24 -33.38
N ARG A 136 31.49 2.22 -33.02
CA ARG A 136 32.48 2.80 -33.94
C ARG A 136 33.58 1.82 -34.36
N MET A 137 33.78 0.74 -33.60
CA MET A 137 34.74 -0.30 -33.96
C MET A 137 34.23 -1.25 -35.05
N LEU A 138 32.93 -1.21 -35.34
CA LEU A 138 32.30 -2.12 -36.27
C LEU A 138 32.26 -1.51 -37.68
N PRO A 139 32.25 -2.36 -38.74
CA PRO A 139 31.96 -1.88 -40.09
C PRO A 139 30.65 -1.10 -40.10
N THR A 140 30.56 -0.02 -40.89
CA THR A 140 29.40 0.89 -40.93
C THR A 140 28.07 0.14 -41.09
N LYS A 141 28.02 -0.90 -41.93
CA LYS A 141 26.83 -1.73 -42.14
C LYS A 141 26.43 -2.50 -40.87
N ALA A 142 27.39 -3.05 -40.13
CA ALA A 142 27.14 -3.76 -38.87
C ALA A 142 26.72 -2.79 -37.76
N ALA A 143 27.35 -1.62 -37.66
CA ALA A 143 26.96 -0.57 -36.73
C ALA A 143 25.51 -0.10 -36.98
N MET A 144 25.14 0.12 -38.26
CA MET A 144 23.77 0.48 -38.64
C MET A 144 22.76 -0.62 -38.29
N LEU A 145 23.09 -1.89 -38.55
CA LEU A 145 22.24 -3.02 -38.20
C LEU A 145 22.02 -3.11 -36.68
N ILE A 146 23.08 -2.92 -35.89
CA ILE A 146 22.99 -2.93 -34.43
C ILE A 146 22.15 -1.77 -33.90
N VAL A 147 22.34 -0.56 -34.43
CA VAL A 147 21.50 0.59 -34.06
C VAL A 147 20.04 0.33 -34.43
N LEU A 148 19.78 -0.24 -35.61
CA LEU A 148 18.43 -0.62 -36.02
C LEU A 148 17.83 -1.67 -35.08
N LEU A 149 18.59 -2.70 -34.70
CA LEU A 149 18.15 -3.71 -33.73
C LEU A 149 17.85 -3.09 -32.36
N LEU A 150 18.70 -2.17 -31.87
CA LEU A 150 18.45 -1.44 -30.62
C LEU A 150 17.18 -0.59 -30.72
N ILE A 151 16.96 0.13 -31.83
CA ILE A 151 15.77 0.96 -32.04
C ILE A 151 14.50 0.11 -32.17
N LEU A 152 14.54 -1.00 -32.91
CA LEU A 152 13.38 -1.88 -33.09
C LEU A 152 13.01 -2.63 -31.81
N HIS A 153 14.00 -2.95 -30.98
CA HIS A 153 13.81 -3.67 -29.73
C HIS A 153 13.48 -2.75 -28.55
N ALA A 154 13.89 -1.47 -28.59
CA ALA A 154 13.65 -0.51 -27.52
C ALA A 154 12.16 -0.33 -27.17
N PRO A 155 11.20 -0.18 -28.12
CA PRO A 155 9.77 -0.08 -27.79
C PRO A 155 9.19 -1.34 -27.15
N GLN A 156 9.75 -2.51 -27.50
CA GLN A 156 9.31 -3.81 -26.98
C GLN A 156 9.88 -4.10 -25.59
N ASN A 157 10.97 -3.42 -25.20
CA ASN A 157 11.75 -3.70 -23.98
C ASN A 157 12.00 -2.48 -23.10
N LEU A 158 11.51 -1.31 -23.49
CA LEU A 158 10.87 -0.39 -22.57
C LEU A 158 9.76 -1.21 -21.93
N ARG A 159 10.15 -2.08 -20.98
CA ARG A 159 9.23 -2.67 -20.01
C ARG A 159 8.41 -1.47 -19.61
N VAL A 160 7.11 -1.51 -19.88
CA VAL A 160 6.14 -0.59 -19.29
C VAL A 160 6.65 -0.46 -17.87
N GLN A 161 7.15 0.75 -17.53
CA GLN A 161 7.59 1.01 -16.17
C GLN A 161 6.42 0.52 -15.38
N VAL A 162 6.61 -0.59 -14.69
CA VAL A 162 5.54 -1.33 -14.04
C VAL A 162 4.81 -0.25 -13.29
N GLU A 163 3.58 0.05 -13.72
CA GLU A 163 2.83 1.09 -13.03
C GLU A 163 2.89 0.64 -11.59
N ASN A 164 3.51 1.50 -10.77
CA ASN A 164 3.60 1.18 -9.36
C ASN A 164 2.16 0.95 -8.96
N ALA A 165 1.90 -0.13 -8.21
CA ALA A 165 0.55 -0.38 -7.70
C ALA A 165 -0.02 0.92 -7.11
N PRO A 166 -1.34 1.08 -7.02
CA PRO A 166 -1.97 2.37 -6.74
C PRO A 166 -1.81 2.79 -5.26
N TYR A 167 -0.56 2.84 -4.75
CA TYR A 167 -0.17 3.13 -3.38
C TYR A 167 -0.67 4.51 -2.93
N ARG A 168 -0.69 5.47 -3.85
CA ARG A 168 -1.29 6.78 -3.57
C ARG A 168 -2.78 6.65 -3.30
N ASP A 169 -3.47 5.85 -4.10
CA ASP A 169 -4.91 5.66 -3.95
C ASP A 169 -5.19 4.85 -2.67
N PHE A 170 -4.36 3.87 -2.32
CA PHE A 170 -4.46 3.17 -1.02
C PHE A 170 -4.44 4.15 0.15
N VAL A 171 -3.43 5.01 0.20
CA VAL A 171 -3.30 6.01 1.27
C VAL A 171 -4.45 7.02 1.25
N GLN A 172 -4.91 7.44 0.07
CA GLN A 172 -6.07 8.34 -0.06
C GLN A 172 -7.36 7.68 0.41
N THR A 173 -7.56 6.39 0.17
CA THR A 173 -8.69 5.61 0.67
C THR A 173 -8.64 5.47 2.19
N MET A 174 -7.45 5.28 2.77
CA MET A 174 -7.27 5.17 4.22
C MET A 174 -7.48 6.50 4.95
N ALA A 175 -6.98 7.60 4.39
CA ALA A 175 -6.85 8.88 5.09
C ALA A 175 -8.13 9.40 5.79
N PRO A 176 -9.36 9.28 5.25
CA PRO A 176 -10.55 9.82 5.89
C PRO A 176 -10.95 9.14 7.20
N THR A 177 -10.61 7.87 7.39
CA THR A 177 -10.97 7.08 8.57
C THR A 177 -9.76 6.54 9.32
N TYR A 178 -8.55 6.91 8.90
CA TYR A 178 -7.31 6.46 9.50
C TYR A 178 -7.23 6.86 10.98
N GLN A 179 -6.98 5.88 11.85
CA GLN A 179 -6.74 6.11 13.27
C GLN A 179 -5.25 6.02 13.60
N ASN A 180 -4.80 6.76 14.62
CA ASN A 180 -3.38 6.83 14.98
C ASN A 180 -2.80 5.47 15.40
N ASP A 181 -3.63 4.55 15.85
CA ASP A 181 -3.27 3.18 16.23
C ASP A 181 -3.55 2.15 15.13
N SER A 182 -4.02 2.54 13.95
CA SER A 182 -4.29 1.60 12.85
C SER A 182 -3.08 0.75 12.51
N VAL A 183 -3.36 -0.49 12.14
CA VAL A 183 -2.39 -1.45 11.57
C VAL A 183 -2.71 -1.77 10.12
N VAL A 184 -1.67 -2.10 9.36
CA VAL A 184 -1.81 -2.56 7.98
C VAL A 184 -1.26 -3.98 7.89
N VAL A 185 -2.10 -4.90 7.46
CA VAL A 185 -1.73 -6.24 7.03
C VAL A 185 -1.66 -6.24 5.51
N THR A 186 -0.55 -6.69 4.96
CA THR A 186 -0.35 -6.83 3.52
C THR A 186 -0.20 -8.28 3.17
N GLU A 187 -0.88 -8.72 2.11
CA GLU A 187 -0.84 -10.08 1.60
C GLU A 187 -0.52 -10.04 0.11
N PHE A 188 0.75 -10.23 -0.21
CA PHE A 188 1.27 -10.10 -1.58
C PHE A 188 2.00 -11.34 -2.06
N ASN A 189 1.83 -11.62 -3.35
CA ASN A 189 2.61 -12.61 -4.08
C ASN A 189 3.82 -11.89 -4.70
N GLY A 190 5.03 -12.13 -4.23
CA GLY A 190 6.21 -11.38 -4.68
C GLY A 190 6.54 -10.21 -3.76
N ALA A 191 6.87 -10.51 -2.50
CA ALA A 191 7.21 -9.58 -1.43
C ALA A 191 8.10 -8.44 -1.93
N TRP A 192 9.20 -8.73 -2.62
CA TRP A 192 10.15 -7.68 -3.00
C TRP A 192 9.58 -6.65 -3.99
N ARG A 193 8.72 -7.08 -4.93
CA ARG A 193 8.29 -6.22 -6.05
C ARG A 193 7.20 -5.25 -5.65
N TRP A 194 6.35 -5.66 -4.71
CA TRP A 194 5.11 -4.97 -4.37
C TRP A 194 5.02 -4.57 -2.89
N LEU A 195 5.51 -5.43 -1.98
CA LEU A 195 5.44 -5.21 -0.52
C LEU A 195 6.30 -4.03 -0.10
N LEU A 196 7.54 -4.02 -0.57
CA LEU A 196 8.51 -3.04 -0.11
C LEU A 196 8.08 -1.61 -0.51
N PRO A 197 7.69 -1.34 -1.77
CA PRO A 197 7.11 -0.04 -2.10
C PRO A 197 5.86 0.31 -1.29
N ALA A 198 4.92 -0.62 -1.09
CA ALA A 198 3.72 -0.36 -0.29
C ALA A 198 4.07 0.04 1.15
N ALA A 199 4.95 -0.73 1.80
CA ALA A 199 5.41 -0.48 3.16
C ALA A 199 6.01 0.92 3.32
N TYR A 200 6.86 1.33 2.37
CA TYR A 200 7.42 2.68 2.34
C TYR A 200 6.39 3.76 2.10
N TYR A 201 5.43 3.51 1.20
CA TYR A 201 4.34 4.46 1.00
C TYR A 201 3.52 4.68 2.27
N PHE A 202 3.27 3.62 3.05
CA PHE A 202 2.59 3.75 4.34
C PHE A 202 3.42 4.54 5.36
N ILE A 203 4.74 4.37 5.39
CA ILE A 203 5.62 5.15 6.29
C ILE A 203 5.61 6.63 5.92
N ASP A 204 5.71 6.96 4.63
CA ASP A 204 5.96 8.33 4.20
C ASP A 204 4.68 9.17 4.03
N PHE A 205 3.55 8.53 3.69
CA PHE A 205 2.36 9.25 3.22
C PHE A 205 1.09 9.05 4.05
N THR A 206 1.07 8.14 5.03
CA THR A 206 -0.06 8.11 5.97
C THR A 206 -0.06 9.36 6.86
N PRO A 207 -1.23 9.82 7.35
CA PRO A 207 -1.35 11.06 8.11
C PRO A 207 -0.33 11.21 9.26
N ASP A 208 -0.06 10.12 9.99
CA ASP A 208 0.87 10.11 11.14
C ASP A 208 2.20 9.37 10.89
N LYS A 209 2.52 9.04 9.64
CA LYS A 209 3.71 8.23 9.29
C LYS A 209 3.77 6.90 10.04
N MET A 210 3.01 5.93 9.53
CA MET A 210 2.87 4.60 10.08
C MET A 210 4.23 3.94 10.38
N SER A 211 4.41 3.57 11.65
CA SER A 211 5.59 2.82 12.09
C SER A 211 5.63 1.43 11.45
N LYS A 212 6.83 0.94 11.12
CA LYS A 212 7.03 -0.43 10.61
C LYS A 212 6.46 -1.50 11.54
N TYR A 213 6.49 -1.27 12.85
CA TYR A 213 5.94 -2.21 13.84
C TYR A 213 4.42 -2.36 13.78
N ARG A 214 3.72 -1.46 13.06
CA ARG A 214 2.27 -1.53 12.78
C ARG A 214 1.95 -2.09 11.39
N GLN A 215 2.97 -2.54 10.68
CA GLN A 215 2.85 -3.20 9.40
C GLN A 215 3.13 -4.68 9.60
N PHE A 216 2.25 -5.52 9.05
CA PHE A 216 2.31 -6.97 9.12
C PHE A 216 2.28 -7.49 7.70
N HIS A 217 3.15 -8.45 7.40
CA HIS A 217 3.37 -8.90 6.03
C HIS A 217 3.16 -10.40 5.94
N LEU A 218 2.07 -10.80 5.32
CA LEU A 218 1.74 -12.17 4.98
C LEU A 218 2.35 -12.48 3.61
N VAL A 219 3.35 -13.37 3.58
CA VAL A 219 4.15 -13.65 2.37
C VAL A 219 4.17 -15.14 2.08
N GLU A 220 4.17 -15.51 0.80
CA GLU A 220 4.24 -16.92 0.40
C GLU A 220 5.54 -17.57 0.92
N PRO A 221 5.50 -18.78 1.52
CA PRO A 221 6.69 -19.42 2.10
C PRO A 221 7.87 -19.58 1.14
N ARG A 222 7.57 -19.75 -0.16
CA ARG A 222 8.54 -19.91 -1.24
C ARG A 222 9.18 -18.61 -1.66
N ASP A 223 8.56 -17.49 -1.30
CA ASP A 223 9.09 -16.18 -1.62
C ASP A 223 10.24 -15.85 -0.67
N SER A 224 11.36 -15.45 -1.25
CA SER A 224 12.47 -14.89 -0.47
C SER A 224 12.05 -13.47 -0.07
N ALA A 225 11.26 -13.38 0.99
CA ALA A 225 10.71 -12.13 1.53
C ALA A 225 11.77 -11.04 1.72
N HIS A 226 13.04 -11.44 1.89
CA HIS A 226 14.19 -10.56 1.79
C HIS A 226 15.36 -11.20 1.05
N PRO A 227 15.93 -10.54 0.03
CA PRO A 227 17.32 -10.77 -0.36
C PRO A 227 18.20 -10.45 0.86
N PRO A 228 19.17 -11.31 1.22
CA PRO A 228 20.08 -11.01 2.32
C PRO A 228 20.82 -9.68 2.05
N ASN A 229 20.94 -8.84 3.08
CA ASN A 229 21.65 -7.54 3.11
C ASN A 229 20.90 -6.30 2.59
N TYR A 230 19.58 -6.23 2.73
CA TYR A 230 18.90 -4.94 2.55
C TYR A 230 19.12 -4.04 3.78
N PRO A 231 19.36 -2.72 3.58
CA PRO A 231 19.61 -1.79 4.68
C PRO A 231 18.40 -1.56 5.59
N ASP A 232 17.24 -2.07 5.20
CA ASP A 232 15.99 -1.84 5.91
C ASP A 232 15.13 -3.11 5.90
N GLU A 233 15.18 -3.84 7.00
CA GLU A 233 14.45 -5.09 7.18
C GLU A 233 12.98 -4.77 7.50
N LEU A 234 12.05 -5.39 6.75
CA LEU A 234 10.65 -5.39 7.14
C LEU A 234 10.53 -6.19 8.44
N VAL A 235 9.70 -5.70 9.35
CA VAL A 235 9.37 -6.40 10.60
C VAL A 235 8.05 -7.16 10.42
N ASN A 236 7.72 -8.07 11.34
CA ASN A 236 6.43 -8.77 11.34
C ASN A 236 6.10 -9.50 10.01
N ILE A 237 7.09 -10.23 9.48
CA ILE A 237 6.92 -11.07 8.29
C ILE A 237 6.45 -12.46 8.72
N PHE A 238 5.32 -12.91 8.18
CA PHE A 238 4.73 -14.22 8.43
C PHE A 238 4.73 -15.01 7.12
N LYS A 239 5.51 -16.09 7.10
CA LYS A 239 5.53 -17.08 6.00
C LYS A 239 4.45 -18.14 6.14
N THR A 240 3.95 -18.30 7.36
CA THR A 240 2.85 -19.18 7.75
C THR A 240 1.98 -18.39 8.70
N PHE A 241 0.65 -18.52 8.57
CA PHE A 241 -0.26 -17.87 9.51
C PHE A 241 -0.49 -18.80 10.70
N GLU A 242 -0.08 -18.35 11.88
CA GLU A 242 -0.37 -19.02 13.15
C GLU A 242 -1.13 -18.03 14.03
N ALA A 243 -2.41 -18.28 14.27
CA ALA A 243 -3.31 -17.33 14.94
C ALA A 243 -2.78 -16.83 16.28
N ALA A 244 -2.16 -17.70 17.08
CA ALA A 244 -1.61 -17.34 18.39
C ALA A 244 -0.39 -16.41 18.29
N ASP A 245 0.52 -16.65 17.35
CA ASP A 245 1.70 -15.79 17.14
C ASP A 245 1.27 -14.45 16.54
N PHE A 246 0.34 -14.46 15.59
CA PHE A 246 -0.20 -13.25 15.01
C PHE A 246 -0.92 -12.40 16.04
N ALA A 247 -1.84 -12.98 16.82
CA ALA A 247 -2.57 -12.28 17.88
C ALA A 247 -1.65 -11.77 19.01
N GLY A 248 -0.56 -12.48 19.31
CA GLY A 248 0.43 -12.02 20.30
C GLY A 248 1.24 -10.81 19.85
N ARG A 249 1.35 -10.60 18.52
CA ARG A 249 2.12 -9.48 17.93
C ARG A 249 1.28 -8.35 17.40
N LEU A 250 0.01 -8.59 17.10
CA LEU A 250 -0.95 -7.57 16.76
C LEU A 250 -1.52 -7.01 18.07
N PRO A 251 -1.13 -5.79 18.50
CA PRO A 251 -1.79 -5.17 19.64
C PRO A 251 -3.31 -5.11 19.41
N ALA A 252 -4.07 -4.94 20.48
CA ALA A 252 -5.53 -4.78 20.44
C ALA A 252 -5.92 -3.44 19.76
N HIS A 253 -5.56 -3.29 18.49
CA HIS A 253 -5.79 -2.12 17.66
C HIS A 253 -7.23 -2.11 17.17
N GLU A 254 -7.86 -0.95 17.29
CA GLU A 254 -9.27 -0.79 16.96
C GLU A 254 -9.53 -0.90 15.45
N GLN A 255 -8.57 -0.47 14.62
CA GLN A 255 -8.67 -0.50 13.17
C GLN A 255 -7.55 -1.32 12.52
N LEU A 256 -7.94 -2.20 11.59
CA LEU A 256 -7.04 -2.99 10.75
C LEU A 256 -7.34 -2.73 9.28
N TRP A 257 -6.29 -2.49 8.50
CA TRP A 257 -6.35 -2.41 7.05
C TRP A 257 -5.72 -3.65 6.45
N HIS A 258 -6.41 -4.35 5.55
CA HIS A 258 -5.89 -5.52 4.86
C HIS A 258 -5.76 -5.24 3.37
N LEU A 259 -4.53 -5.17 2.89
CA LEU A 259 -4.21 -4.97 1.49
C LEU A 259 -3.83 -6.30 0.84
N THR A 260 -4.61 -6.74 -0.12
CA THR A 260 -4.40 -7.99 -0.87
C THR A 260 -4.00 -7.70 -2.31
N GLN A 261 -3.22 -8.61 -2.90
CA GLN A 261 -2.90 -8.64 -4.32
C GLN A 261 -3.30 -10.00 -4.91
N GLY A 262 -4.06 -9.97 -6.01
CA GLY A 262 -4.39 -11.13 -6.83
C GLY A 262 -5.40 -12.06 -6.18
N GLY A 263 -6.33 -11.50 -5.42
CA GLY A 263 -7.36 -12.26 -4.71
C GLY A 263 -6.91 -12.94 -3.41
N GLY A 264 -5.67 -12.73 -2.96
CA GLY A 264 -5.17 -13.11 -1.62
C GLY A 264 -5.32 -14.60 -1.30
N ASN A 265 -4.28 -15.40 -1.55
CA ASN A 265 -4.23 -16.81 -1.14
C ASN A 265 -2.87 -17.20 -0.53
N ALA A 266 -2.04 -16.22 -0.14
CA ALA A 266 -0.68 -16.51 0.28
C ALA A 266 -0.65 -17.38 1.54
N LEU A 267 -1.66 -17.22 2.43
CA LEU A 267 -1.78 -17.98 3.67
C LEU A 267 -3.12 -18.73 3.84
N GLY A 268 -3.98 -18.74 2.81
CA GLY A 268 -5.23 -19.53 2.80
C GLY A 268 -6.36 -18.98 3.69
N THR A 269 -7.33 -19.84 3.99
CA THR A 269 -8.56 -19.50 4.73
C THR A 269 -8.30 -19.16 6.21
N ASP A 270 -7.20 -19.61 6.80
CA ASP A 270 -6.95 -19.48 8.24
C ASP A 270 -6.87 -18.03 8.71
N PHE A 271 -6.23 -17.15 7.92
CA PHE A 271 -6.19 -15.71 8.25
C PHE A 271 -7.55 -15.04 8.07
N ALA A 272 -8.29 -15.39 7.01
CA ALA A 272 -9.62 -14.87 6.78
C ALA A 272 -10.59 -15.30 7.89
N ASP A 273 -10.50 -16.57 8.34
CA ASP A 273 -11.28 -17.10 9.44
C ASP A 273 -10.95 -16.38 10.76
N TRP A 274 -9.66 -16.14 11.01
CA TRP A 274 -9.22 -15.35 12.17
C TRP A 274 -9.74 -13.92 12.12
N LEU A 275 -9.64 -13.24 10.97
CA LEU A 275 -10.21 -11.91 10.78
C LEU A 275 -11.72 -11.91 11.06
N ASN A 276 -12.46 -12.86 10.50
CA ASN A 276 -13.91 -12.97 10.70
C ASN A 276 -14.32 -13.24 12.14
N GLN A 277 -13.43 -13.79 12.98
CA GLN A 277 -13.66 -14.02 14.41
C GLN A 277 -13.36 -12.81 15.29
N HIS A 278 -12.44 -11.94 14.88
CA HIS A 278 -11.93 -10.85 15.71
C HIS A 278 -12.25 -9.45 15.19
N TYR A 279 -12.65 -9.33 13.93
CA TYR A 279 -12.87 -8.08 13.22
C TYR A 279 -14.16 -8.14 12.39
N ALA A 280 -14.83 -6.99 12.29
CA ALA A 280 -15.93 -6.75 11.37
C ALA A 280 -15.41 -6.01 10.13
N LEU A 281 -15.78 -6.46 8.93
CA LEU A 281 -15.47 -5.73 7.70
C LEU A 281 -16.33 -4.47 7.62
N ILE A 282 -15.70 -3.33 7.38
CA ILE A 282 -16.36 -2.04 7.22
C ILE A 282 -16.59 -1.72 5.76
N ARG A 283 -15.54 -1.86 4.94
CA ARG A 283 -15.61 -1.60 3.50
C ARG A 283 -14.43 -2.23 2.76
N THR A 284 -14.59 -2.37 1.46
CA THR A 284 -13.53 -2.83 0.56
C THR A 284 -13.50 -1.93 -0.67
N GLN A 285 -12.31 -1.46 -1.01
CA GLN A 285 -12.03 -0.80 -2.28
C GLN A 285 -11.15 -1.72 -3.12
N ALA A 286 -11.58 -2.01 -4.35
CA ALA A 286 -10.80 -2.78 -5.30
C ALA A 286 -10.28 -1.88 -6.43
N TRP A 287 -9.13 -2.25 -6.98
CA TRP A 287 -8.52 -1.66 -8.16
C TRP A 287 -8.20 -2.77 -9.15
N ASP A 288 -8.83 -2.69 -10.32
CA ASP A 288 -8.53 -3.56 -11.45
C ASP A 288 -7.42 -2.90 -12.27
N GLU A 289 -6.26 -3.56 -12.34
CA GLU A 289 -5.19 -3.18 -13.25
C GLU A 289 -5.11 -4.17 -14.41
N PRO A 290 -5.44 -3.76 -15.65
CA PRO A 290 -5.67 -4.65 -16.78
C PRO A 290 -4.45 -5.49 -17.23
N TYR A 291 -3.27 -5.30 -16.61
CA TYR A 291 -2.02 -5.93 -17.05
C TYR A 291 -1.17 -6.54 -15.94
N VAL A 292 -1.56 -6.43 -14.67
CA VAL A 292 -0.65 -6.77 -13.56
C VAL A 292 -1.33 -7.66 -12.55
N THR A 293 -2.21 -7.13 -11.72
CA THR A 293 -2.88 -7.87 -10.65
C THR A 293 -4.00 -7.03 -10.03
N ASP A 294 -5.09 -7.67 -9.63
CA ASP A 294 -6.15 -7.01 -8.86
C ASP A 294 -5.65 -6.67 -7.45
N TYR A 295 -5.91 -5.46 -6.98
CA TYR A 295 -5.66 -5.07 -5.59
C TYR A 295 -6.97 -4.87 -4.87
N ALA A 296 -7.05 -5.27 -3.61
CA ALA A 296 -8.15 -4.89 -2.74
C ALA A 296 -7.64 -4.44 -1.38
N LEU A 297 -8.15 -3.30 -0.93
CA LEU A 297 -7.90 -2.74 0.40
C LEU A 297 -9.20 -2.82 1.19
N SER A 298 -9.16 -3.57 2.27
CA SER A 298 -10.30 -3.77 3.16
C SER A 298 -10.05 -3.10 4.51
N GLU A 299 -11.03 -2.36 4.99
CA GLU A 299 -11.03 -1.75 6.32
C GLU A 299 -11.82 -2.65 7.27
N TYR A 300 -11.22 -2.93 8.42
CA TYR A 300 -11.78 -3.77 9.46
C TYR A 300 -11.79 -3.01 10.79
N ALA A 301 -12.86 -3.20 11.57
CA ALA A 301 -12.95 -2.72 12.95
C ALA A 301 -12.91 -3.89 13.92
N ARG A 302 -12.15 -3.75 15.00
CA ARG A 302 -12.02 -4.79 16.03
C ARG A 302 -13.37 -5.01 16.71
N VAL A 303 -13.72 -6.28 16.89
CA VAL A 303 -14.87 -6.68 17.69
C VAL A 303 -14.47 -6.54 19.17
N PRO A 304 -15.30 -5.91 20.02
CA PRO A 304 -15.03 -5.83 21.46
C PRO A 304 -14.81 -7.23 22.07
N ASP A 305 -13.90 -7.36 23.04
CA ASP A 305 -13.46 -8.63 23.64
C ASP A 305 -14.53 -9.40 24.46
N ASN A 306 -15.81 -9.10 24.27
CA ASN A 306 -16.90 -9.79 24.93
C ASN A 306 -17.05 -11.22 24.39
N GLN A 307 -16.99 -12.19 25.29
CA GLN A 307 -16.89 -13.62 24.94
C GLN A 307 -18.20 -14.27 24.46
N GLY A 308 -19.28 -13.51 24.29
CA GLY A 308 -20.56 -14.09 23.87
C GLY A 308 -21.61 -13.06 23.45
N PRO A 309 -22.72 -13.52 22.87
CA PRO A 309 -23.82 -12.64 22.55
C PRO A 309 -24.38 -12.01 23.84
N LEU A 310 -24.69 -10.72 23.80
CA LEU A 310 -25.46 -10.04 24.82
C LEU A 310 -26.94 -10.38 24.71
N LEU A 311 -27.44 -10.48 23.46
CA LEU A 311 -28.85 -10.66 23.15
C LEU A 311 -29.03 -11.46 21.86
N ARG A 312 -30.18 -12.11 21.72
CA ARG A 312 -30.64 -12.76 20.50
C ARG A 312 -31.92 -12.08 20.03
N ALA A 313 -32.00 -11.75 18.75
CA ALA A 313 -33.18 -11.22 18.07
C ALA A 313 -33.70 -12.28 17.11
N GLY A 314 -34.87 -12.84 17.42
CA GLY A 314 -35.34 -14.06 16.77
C GLY A 314 -34.39 -15.23 17.03
N GLU A 315 -34.28 -16.13 16.05
CA GLU A 315 -33.44 -17.34 16.17
C GLU A 315 -32.03 -17.16 15.59
N GLN A 316 -31.84 -16.18 14.70
CA GLN A 316 -30.67 -16.11 13.83
C GLN A 316 -29.76 -14.91 14.12
N LEU A 317 -30.31 -13.77 14.54
CA LEU A 317 -29.55 -12.52 14.70
C LEU A 317 -29.08 -12.37 16.16
N ASN A 318 -27.78 -12.15 16.38
CA ASN A 318 -27.21 -12.04 17.72
C ASN A 318 -26.44 -10.71 17.87
N LEU A 319 -26.73 -9.97 18.94
CA LEU A 319 -25.97 -8.77 19.34
C LEU A 319 -24.84 -9.19 20.28
N TYR A 320 -23.59 -8.81 19.99
CA TYR A 320 -22.41 -9.14 20.80
C TYR A 320 -21.85 -7.95 21.59
N ALA A 321 -22.01 -6.75 21.05
CA ALA A 321 -21.60 -5.54 21.72
C ALA A 321 -22.44 -4.37 21.20
N TRP A 322 -22.49 -3.31 21.99
CA TRP A 322 -22.95 -2.01 21.55
C TRP A 322 -22.23 -0.93 22.36
N THR A 323 -22.10 0.24 21.76
CA THR A 323 -21.54 1.43 22.40
C THR A 323 -22.33 2.66 21.96
N LEU A 324 -22.31 3.69 22.80
CA LEU A 324 -22.83 5.01 22.46
C LEU A 324 -21.65 5.90 22.09
N GLU A 325 -21.65 6.47 20.89
CA GLU A 325 -20.64 7.46 20.53
C GLU A 325 -20.92 8.78 21.25
N GLY A 326 -19.97 9.21 22.08
CA GLY A 326 -20.07 10.45 22.84
C GLY A 326 -20.53 10.25 24.28
N SER A 327 -21.46 11.08 24.74
CA SER A 327 -21.95 11.11 26.13
C SER A 327 -23.42 10.72 26.21
N VAL A 328 -23.85 10.24 27.39
CA VAL A 328 -25.27 10.11 27.73
C VAL A 328 -25.93 11.47 27.98
N GLU A 329 -25.14 12.53 28.17
CA GLU A 329 -25.61 13.91 28.22
C GLU A 329 -25.72 14.45 26.79
N VAL A 330 -26.94 14.77 26.36
CA VAL A 330 -27.25 15.19 24.99
C VAL A 330 -28.10 16.47 24.99
N ALA A 331 -28.05 17.23 23.91
CA ALA A 331 -28.93 18.37 23.67
C ALA A 331 -30.07 18.01 22.73
N ALA A 332 -31.17 18.77 22.79
CA ALA A 332 -32.17 18.75 21.74
C ALA A 332 -31.54 19.09 20.38
N CYS A 333 -32.12 18.61 19.28
CA CYS A 333 -31.55 18.70 17.92
C CYS A 333 -30.16 18.04 17.71
N GLN A 334 -29.55 17.41 18.71
CA GLN A 334 -28.27 16.71 18.52
C GLN A 334 -28.48 15.40 17.76
N SER A 335 -27.49 14.96 16.99
CA SER A 335 -27.44 13.60 16.46
C SER A 335 -26.64 12.69 17.39
N LEU A 336 -27.19 11.52 17.69
CA LEU A 336 -26.61 10.51 18.57
C LEU A 336 -26.33 9.25 17.75
N THR A 337 -25.14 8.68 17.84
CA THR A 337 -24.81 7.45 17.10
C THR A 337 -24.68 6.27 18.06
N VAL A 338 -25.47 5.23 17.80
CA VAL A 338 -25.34 3.92 18.46
C VAL A 338 -24.56 3.01 17.53
N GLU A 339 -23.45 2.49 18.03
CA GLU A 339 -22.66 1.48 17.34
C GLU A 339 -23.00 0.11 17.93
N SER A 340 -23.19 -0.89 17.07
CA SER A 340 -23.55 -2.23 17.50
C SER A 340 -22.88 -3.30 16.64
N TRP A 341 -22.58 -4.46 17.25
CA TRP A 341 -21.87 -5.56 16.61
C TRP A 341 -22.76 -6.79 16.60
N TRP A 342 -23.02 -7.27 15.39
CA TRP A 342 -23.97 -8.33 15.14
C TRP A 342 -23.32 -9.51 14.44
N ARG A 343 -23.92 -10.69 14.62
CA ARG A 343 -23.53 -11.91 13.91
C ARG A 343 -24.74 -12.80 13.74
N ILE A 344 -24.88 -13.40 12.57
CA ILE A 344 -25.88 -14.42 12.31
C ILE A 344 -25.35 -15.82 12.63
N SER A 345 -26.18 -16.64 13.25
CA SER A 345 -25.89 -18.04 13.59
C SER A 345 -26.24 -19.03 12.48
N ALA A 346 -27.08 -18.62 11.53
CA ALA A 346 -27.48 -19.39 10.35
C ALA A 346 -27.87 -18.44 9.21
N GLU A 347 -27.91 -18.96 7.98
CA GLU A 347 -28.40 -18.23 6.80
C GLU A 347 -29.84 -17.74 7.02
N VAL A 348 -30.10 -16.50 6.63
CA VAL A 348 -31.36 -15.81 6.88
C VAL A 348 -32.08 -15.62 5.55
N ASP A 349 -33.31 -16.12 5.45
CA ASP A 349 -34.14 -15.97 4.25
C ASP A 349 -34.83 -14.59 4.17
N GLU A 350 -34.89 -13.88 5.30
CA GLU A 350 -35.53 -12.58 5.43
C GLU A 350 -34.55 -11.46 5.73
N SER A 351 -34.83 -10.28 5.20
CA SER A 351 -34.08 -9.08 5.60
C SER A 351 -34.61 -8.57 6.93
N TYR A 352 -33.72 -8.22 7.84
CA TYR A 352 -34.02 -7.55 9.10
C TYR A 352 -33.60 -6.08 9.06
N SER A 353 -34.28 -5.26 9.85
CA SER A 353 -33.93 -3.86 10.12
C SER A 353 -33.77 -3.66 11.62
N LEU A 354 -32.86 -2.76 11.99
CA LEU A 354 -32.66 -2.33 13.37
C LEU A 354 -33.41 -1.03 13.61
N SER A 355 -33.88 -0.85 14.84
CA SER A 355 -34.55 0.37 15.27
C SER A 355 -33.89 0.88 16.55
N VAL A 356 -33.36 2.10 16.52
CA VAL A 356 -32.94 2.82 17.72
C VAL A 356 -34.07 3.76 18.11
N ILE A 357 -34.56 3.63 19.34
CA ILE A 357 -35.78 4.28 19.82
C ILE A 357 -35.45 5.13 21.04
N LEU A 358 -35.91 6.37 21.03
CA LEU A 358 -35.94 7.23 22.21
C LEU A 358 -37.34 7.18 22.82
N ALA A 359 -37.45 6.88 24.10
CA ALA A 359 -38.72 6.80 24.80
C ALA A 359 -38.67 7.46 26.19
N ASP A 360 -39.81 7.91 26.69
CA ASP A 360 -39.99 8.38 28.07
C ASP A 360 -41.20 7.71 28.74
N GLY A 361 -41.71 8.29 29.83
CA GLY A 361 -42.90 7.77 30.53
C GLY A 361 -44.19 7.85 29.73
N ASP A 362 -44.25 8.71 28.70
CA ASP A 362 -45.43 8.91 27.85
C ASP A 362 -45.36 8.08 26.55
N GLY A 363 -44.22 7.46 26.26
CA GLY A 363 -44.04 6.51 25.16
C GLY A 363 -42.85 6.86 24.25
N GLN A 364 -42.94 6.45 22.98
CA GLN A 364 -41.88 6.68 21.99
C GLN A 364 -41.86 8.15 21.55
N ARG A 365 -40.68 8.76 21.58
CA ARG A 365 -40.43 10.16 21.18
C ARG A 365 -39.74 10.28 19.82
N ALA A 366 -38.82 9.36 19.52
CA ALA A 366 -38.13 9.32 18.24
C ALA A 366 -37.76 7.87 17.90
N ILE A 367 -37.68 7.57 16.61
CA ILE A 367 -37.27 6.27 16.10
C ILE A 367 -36.43 6.45 14.83
N GLN A 368 -35.29 5.78 14.78
CA GLN A 368 -34.51 5.62 13.56
C GLN A 368 -34.49 4.14 13.18
N ASN A 369 -34.94 3.85 11.95
CA ASN A 369 -34.83 2.52 11.37
C ASN A 369 -33.68 2.48 10.37
N SER A 370 -32.90 1.41 10.35
CA SER A 370 -31.76 1.24 9.44
C SER A 370 -31.66 -0.21 8.95
N ILE A 371 -31.06 -0.38 7.77
CA ILE A 371 -30.55 -1.67 7.33
C ILE A 371 -29.23 -1.86 8.09
N PRO A 372 -29.06 -2.94 8.85
CA PRO A 372 -27.89 -3.10 9.69
C PRO A 372 -26.61 -3.20 8.86
N ALA A 373 -25.58 -2.45 9.25
CA ALA A 373 -24.27 -2.42 8.58
C ALA A 373 -24.36 -2.08 7.08
N ASP A 374 -25.39 -1.33 6.67
CA ASP A 374 -25.67 -0.92 5.28
C ASP A 374 -25.74 -2.08 4.26
N VAL A 375 -25.96 -3.31 4.73
CA VAL A 375 -26.05 -4.53 3.90
C VAL A 375 -27.22 -5.39 4.38
N PHE A 376 -28.03 -5.90 3.45
CA PHE A 376 -29.17 -6.76 3.80
C PHE A 376 -28.71 -7.99 4.57
N THR A 377 -29.44 -8.39 5.61
CA THR A 377 -29.06 -9.55 6.44
C THR A 377 -29.08 -10.87 5.68
N THR A 378 -29.79 -10.94 4.55
CA THR A 378 -29.74 -12.08 3.60
C THR A 378 -28.40 -12.22 2.90
N GLU A 379 -27.59 -11.15 2.84
CA GLU A 379 -26.23 -11.16 2.28
C GLU A 379 -25.16 -11.40 3.36
N TRP A 380 -25.57 -11.55 4.62
CA TRP A 380 -24.64 -11.79 5.70
C TRP A 380 -24.07 -13.21 5.62
N MET A 381 -22.77 -13.33 5.88
CA MET A 381 -22.12 -14.63 5.99
C MET A 381 -22.32 -15.18 7.41
N THR A 382 -22.74 -16.44 7.48
CA THR A 382 -22.87 -17.14 8.77
C THR A 382 -21.53 -17.11 9.50
N GLY A 383 -21.56 -16.72 10.78
CA GLY A 383 -20.36 -16.73 11.60
C GLY A 383 -19.53 -15.45 11.57
N ARG A 384 -19.82 -14.50 10.69
CA ARG A 384 -19.08 -13.24 10.55
C ARG A 384 -19.68 -12.11 11.38
N PHE A 385 -18.83 -11.21 11.87
CA PHE A 385 -19.28 -9.98 12.52
C PHE A 385 -19.58 -8.86 11.53
N TYR A 386 -20.66 -8.13 11.82
CA TYR A 386 -21.11 -6.94 11.12
C TYR A 386 -21.22 -5.79 12.11
N ARG A 387 -20.57 -4.67 11.81
CA ARG A 387 -20.63 -3.45 12.62
C ARG A 387 -21.69 -2.53 12.03
N ASP A 388 -22.70 -2.19 12.81
CA ASP A 388 -23.74 -1.25 12.47
C ASP A 388 -23.54 0.08 13.20
N ARG A 389 -23.77 1.20 12.51
CA ARG A 389 -23.76 2.55 13.10
C ARG A 389 -25.06 3.23 12.76
N THR A 390 -25.96 3.34 13.73
CA THR A 390 -27.27 3.96 13.55
C THR A 390 -27.31 5.31 14.26
N SER A 391 -27.45 6.39 13.48
CA SER A 391 -27.59 7.75 14.01
C SER A 391 -29.05 8.13 14.21
N LEU A 392 -29.43 8.40 15.46
CA LEU A 392 -30.73 8.92 15.85
C LEU A 392 -30.66 10.44 15.96
N GLN A 393 -31.50 11.14 15.19
CA GLN A 393 -31.67 12.58 15.31
C GLN A 393 -32.63 12.92 16.46
N MET A 394 -32.13 13.62 17.48
CA MET A 394 -32.95 14.04 18.61
C MET A 394 -33.94 15.14 18.15
N PRO A 395 -35.23 15.06 18.52
CA PRO A 395 -36.19 16.14 18.32
C PRO A 395 -35.69 17.48 18.90
N CYS A 396 -36.04 18.57 18.23
CA CYS A 396 -35.64 19.92 18.64
C CYS A 396 -36.52 20.51 19.75
N ASP A 397 -37.72 19.98 19.90
CA ASP A 397 -38.71 20.33 20.92
C ASP A 397 -38.64 19.42 22.14
N LEU A 398 -37.58 18.62 22.27
CA LEU A 398 -37.42 17.70 23.37
C LEU A 398 -37.19 18.48 24.68
N GLU A 399 -38.03 18.24 25.67
CA GLU A 399 -37.90 18.87 26.99
C GLU A 399 -36.70 18.32 27.76
N GLU A 400 -36.14 19.12 28.66
CA GLU A 400 -35.11 18.67 29.60
C GLU A 400 -35.64 17.48 30.42
N GLY A 401 -34.87 16.40 30.50
CA GLY A 401 -35.34 15.21 31.18
C GLY A 401 -34.51 13.95 30.92
N ARG A 402 -35.04 12.83 31.42
CA ARG A 402 -34.43 11.51 31.28
C ARG A 402 -35.21 10.70 30.26
N TYR A 403 -34.50 10.20 29.26
CA TYR A 403 -35.08 9.42 28.18
C TYR A 403 -34.37 8.08 28.06
N ASN A 404 -35.13 7.02 27.88
CA ASN A 404 -34.59 5.69 27.66
C ASN A 404 -34.23 5.52 26.19
N LEU A 405 -33.02 5.03 25.94
CA LEU A 405 -32.57 4.60 24.63
C LEU A 405 -32.80 3.10 24.53
N LEU A 406 -33.63 2.70 23.57
CA LEU A 406 -34.00 1.31 23.33
C LEU A 406 -33.50 0.86 21.95
N LEU A 407 -33.32 -0.45 21.81
CA LEU A 407 -32.97 -1.10 20.56
C LEU A 407 -34.01 -2.17 20.25
N ALA A 408 -34.41 -2.27 18.99
CA ALA A 408 -35.30 -3.30 18.49
C ALA A 408 -34.79 -3.85 17.15
N ALA A 409 -35.21 -5.07 16.83
CA ALA A 409 -35.01 -5.67 15.52
C ALA A 409 -36.36 -6.12 14.96
N LYS A 410 -36.54 -6.00 13.65
CA LYS A 410 -37.80 -6.35 12.97
C LYS A 410 -37.55 -6.84 11.56
N GLU A 411 -38.46 -7.63 11.03
CA GLU A 411 -38.49 -8.00 9.61
C GLU A 411 -38.68 -6.74 8.74
N THR A 412 -37.81 -6.54 7.76
CA THR A 412 -37.78 -5.34 6.92
C THR A 412 -39.08 -5.16 6.11
N LEU A 413 -39.64 -6.27 5.59
CA LEU A 413 -40.82 -6.23 4.72
C LEU A 413 -42.13 -6.18 5.50
N SER A 414 -42.30 -7.07 6.48
CA SER A 414 -43.55 -7.17 7.25
C SER A 414 -43.65 -6.11 8.34
N GLY A 415 -42.52 -5.58 8.81
CA GLY A 415 -42.42 -4.72 9.99
C GLY A 415 -42.66 -5.46 11.30
N ALA A 416 -42.80 -6.80 11.28
CA ALA A 416 -43.02 -7.60 12.47
C ALA A 416 -41.79 -7.54 13.39
N ALA A 417 -42.03 -7.20 14.66
CA ALA A 417 -40.95 -7.14 15.64
C ALA A 417 -40.42 -8.55 15.95
N LEU A 418 -39.10 -8.68 16.00
CA LEU A 418 -38.44 -9.91 16.39
C LEU A 418 -38.42 -10.02 17.92
N PRO A 419 -38.74 -11.19 18.49
CA PRO A 419 -38.62 -11.39 19.93
C PRO A 419 -37.14 -11.33 20.35
N LEU A 420 -36.85 -10.51 21.35
CA LEU A 420 -35.54 -10.38 21.98
C LEU A 420 -35.43 -11.31 23.19
N ARG A 421 -34.30 -12.01 23.28
CA ARG A 421 -33.98 -12.95 24.36
C ARG A 421 -32.57 -12.74 24.87
N TYR A 422 -32.35 -13.01 26.15
CA TYR A 422 -30.99 -13.16 26.69
C TYR A 422 -30.36 -14.47 26.19
N PRO A 423 -29.03 -14.64 26.32
CA PRO A 423 -28.32 -15.84 25.87
C PRO A 423 -28.78 -17.13 26.55
N ASP A 424 -29.37 -17.02 27.75
CA ASP A 424 -29.97 -18.12 28.51
C ASP A 424 -31.39 -18.51 28.03
N GLY A 425 -31.94 -17.79 27.03
CA GLY A 425 -33.25 -18.00 26.44
C GLY A 425 -34.40 -17.25 27.10
N SER A 426 -34.15 -16.56 28.22
CA SER A 426 -35.19 -15.76 28.90
C SER A 426 -35.66 -14.60 28.00
N ALA A 427 -36.98 -14.37 28.00
CA ALA A 427 -37.61 -13.40 27.13
C ALA A 427 -37.46 -11.97 27.70
N ILE A 428 -37.17 -11.02 26.82
CA ILE A 428 -37.06 -9.59 27.15
C ILE A 428 -38.29 -8.83 26.65
N GLY A 429 -38.81 -9.22 25.48
CA GLY A 429 -39.88 -8.53 24.78
C GLY A 429 -39.47 -8.31 23.32
N ASN A 430 -39.87 -7.19 22.74
CA ASN A 430 -39.53 -6.83 21.35
C ASN A 430 -38.51 -5.67 21.28
N GLU A 431 -38.20 -5.07 22.44
CA GLU A 431 -37.29 -3.94 22.58
C GLU A 431 -36.41 -4.19 23.81
N VAL A 432 -35.15 -3.76 23.75
CA VAL A 432 -34.21 -3.86 24.87
C VAL A 432 -33.74 -2.48 25.28
N TYR A 433 -33.65 -2.26 26.58
CA TYR A 433 -33.07 -1.04 27.14
C TYR A 433 -31.54 -1.06 26.99
N LEU A 434 -30.97 -0.02 26.38
CA LEU A 434 -29.53 0.17 26.27
C LEU A 434 -29.01 1.06 27.41
N THR A 435 -29.54 2.28 27.52
CA THR A 435 -29.11 3.26 28.52
C THR A 435 -30.16 4.36 28.71
N THR A 436 -29.94 5.25 29.67
CA THR A 436 -30.73 6.47 29.86
C THR A 436 -29.89 7.67 29.44
N LEU A 437 -30.45 8.49 28.56
CA LEU A 437 -29.92 9.77 28.17
C LEU A 437 -30.44 10.86 29.10
N GLN A 438 -29.58 11.81 29.43
CA GLN A 438 -29.92 13.03 30.13
C GLN A 438 -29.93 14.17 29.10
N VAL A 439 -31.12 14.72 28.84
CA VAL A 439 -31.26 15.83 27.90
C VAL A 439 -31.17 17.12 28.69
N SER A 440 -30.27 18.00 28.27
CA SER A 440 -30.06 19.34 28.85
C SER A 440 -30.69 20.42 27.95
N PRO A 441 -30.99 21.61 28.50
CA PRO A 441 -31.42 22.76 27.70
C PRO A 441 -30.33 23.10 26.66
N GLY A 442 -30.75 23.27 25.40
CA GLY A 442 -29.88 23.66 24.28
C GLY A 442 -29.46 25.12 24.28
#